data_AF-A0AAV5I5U9-F1
#
_entry.id   AF-A0AAV5I5U9-F1
#
_cell.length_a   1.000
_cell.length_b   1.000
_cell.length_c   1.000
_cell.angle_alpha   90.00
_cell.angle_beta   90.00
_cell.angle_gamma   90.00
#
_symmetry.space_group_name_H-M   'P 1'
#
loop_
_entity.id
_entity.type
_entity.pdbx_description
1 polymer ?
#
loop_
_entity_poly.entity_id
_entity_poly.type
_entity_poly.pdbx_seq_one_letter_code
_entity_poly.pdbx_strand_id
1 'polypeptide(L)'
;MDEKESILGNNSIEDVSWLCSLSESELDMLISVKMLVIQRAKAIGHYELAEKFDLKMLRALGFVLMEYVKENVKDLSLIPGLTESGAFMDGCNLLNSKLHNIMSIEELKTFIVMDSRKRPSKRDAFDS
;
A
#
# COMPACT_ATOMS: atom_id res chain seq x y z
N MET A 1 -18.30 2.94 19.75
CA MET A 1 -17.12 2.50 18.99
C MET A 1 -16.05 3.54 19.24
N ASP A 2 -14.91 3.15 19.79
CA ASP A 2 -13.85 4.11 20.11
C ASP A 2 -13.35 4.78 18.83
N GLU A 3 -13.16 6.10 18.87
CA GLU A 3 -12.73 6.90 17.71
C GLU A 3 -11.40 6.40 17.13
N LYS A 4 -10.50 5.97 18.02
CA LYS A 4 -9.23 5.31 17.67
C LYS A 4 -9.42 4.01 16.89
N GLU A 5 -10.43 3.22 17.26
CA GLU A 5 -10.73 1.92 16.63
C GLU A 5 -11.27 2.11 15.22
N SER A 6 -12.01 3.20 14.97
CA SER A 6 -12.50 3.53 13.62
C SER A 6 -11.41 3.95 12.62
N ILE A 7 -10.30 4.53 13.12
CA ILE A 7 -9.20 5.02 12.27
C ILE A 7 -8.13 3.94 12.10
N LEU A 8 -7.77 3.25 13.19
CA LEU A 8 -6.67 2.28 13.19
C LEU A 8 -7.14 0.84 12.93
N GLY A 9 -8.37 0.51 13.29
CA GLY A 9 -8.83 -0.87 13.37
C GLY A 9 -7.88 -1.70 14.24
N ASN A 10 -7.41 -2.82 13.70
CA ASN A 10 -6.44 -3.70 14.35
C ASN A 10 -4.97 -3.36 14.04
N ASN A 11 -4.71 -2.25 13.34
CA ASN A 11 -3.38 -1.86 12.90
C ASN A 11 -2.70 -0.90 13.88
N SER A 12 -1.38 -0.79 13.81
CA SER A 12 -0.66 0.23 14.57
C SER A 12 -0.76 1.60 13.90
N ILE A 13 -0.53 2.67 14.66
CA ILE A 13 -0.52 4.03 14.12
C ILE A 13 0.59 4.21 13.08
N GLU A 14 1.71 3.52 13.25
CA GLU A 14 2.84 3.53 12.32
C GLU A 14 2.48 2.87 10.99
N ASP A 15 1.74 1.75 11.01
CA ASP A 15 1.32 1.05 9.81
C ASP A 15 0.31 1.88 9.00
N VAL A 16 -0.64 2.53 9.69
CA VAL A 16 -1.62 3.41 9.04
C VAL A 16 -0.95 4.69 8.52
N SER A 17 -0.03 5.28 9.29
CA SER A 17 0.74 6.45 8.86
C SER A 17 1.61 6.13 7.64
N TRP A 18 2.22 4.95 7.61
CA TRP A 18 2.96 4.48 6.44
C TRP A 18 2.05 4.35 5.23
N LEU A 19 0.88 3.71 5.38
CA LEU A 19 -0.07 3.56 4.27
C LEU A 19 -0.52 4.91 3.70
N CYS A 20 -0.73 5.92 4.55
CA CYS A 20 -1.08 7.27 4.13
C CYS A 20 0.07 8.07 3.49
N SER A 21 1.33 7.64 3.68
CA SER A 21 2.49 8.27 3.04
C SER A 21 2.71 7.81 1.60
N LEU A 22 2.06 6.73 1.18
CA LEU A 22 2.23 6.14 -0.15
C LEU A 22 1.60 7.02 -1.25
N SER A 23 2.27 7.07 -2.39
CA SER A 23 1.73 7.63 -3.63
C SER A 23 0.63 6.75 -4.22
N GLU A 24 -0.12 7.29 -5.18
CA GLU A 24 -1.21 6.57 -5.85
C GLU A 24 -0.72 5.29 -6.54
N SER A 25 0.42 5.33 -7.23
CA SER A 25 1.01 4.16 -7.89
C SER A 25 1.48 3.07 -6.91
N GLU A 26 1.99 3.48 -5.75
CA GLU A 26 2.40 2.52 -4.70
C GLU A 26 1.18 1.86 -4.06
N LEU A 27 0.12 2.62 -3.82
CA LEU A 27 -1.16 2.08 -3.35
C LEU A 27 -1.78 1.13 -4.38
N ASP A 28 -1.79 1.49 -5.67
CA ASP A 28 -2.31 0.65 -6.74
C ASP A 28 -1.57 -0.69 -6.85
N MET A 29 -0.24 -0.66 -6.72
CA MET A 29 0.58 -1.88 -6.66
C MET A 29 0.18 -2.77 -5.47
N LEU A 30 0.07 -2.21 -4.26
CA LEU A 30 -0.30 -2.99 -3.07
C LEU A 30 -1.72 -3.55 -3.16
N ILE A 31 -2.68 -2.78 -3.69
CA ILE A 31 -4.05 -3.21 -3.94
C ILE A 31 -4.04 -4.38 -4.93
N SER A 32 -3.28 -4.27 -6.00
CA SER A 32 -3.13 -5.33 -7.01
C SER A 32 -2.56 -6.63 -6.41
N VAL A 33 -1.52 -6.53 -5.57
CA VAL A 33 -0.96 -7.68 -4.84
C VAL A 33 -2.03 -8.32 -3.93
N LYS A 34 -2.76 -7.52 -3.15
CA LYS A 34 -3.82 -8.01 -2.28
C LYS A 34 -4.95 -8.69 -3.06
N MET A 35 -5.35 -8.14 -4.21
CA MET A 35 -6.35 -8.75 -5.08
C MET A 35 -5.90 -10.11 -5.61
N LEU A 36 -4.64 -10.27 -6.02
CA LEU A 36 -4.09 -11.55 -6.49
C LEU A 36 -4.13 -12.62 -5.38
N VAL A 37 -3.80 -12.25 -4.15
CA VAL A 37 -3.88 -13.16 -2.98
C VAL A 37 -5.32 -13.61 -2.74
N ILE A 38 -6.28 -12.67 -2.74
CA ILE A 38 -7.72 -12.97 -2.56
C ILE A 38 -8.22 -13.89 -3.68
N GLN A 39 -7.89 -13.59 -4.93
CA GLN A 39 -8.28 -14.40 -6.09
C GLN A 39 -7.72 -15.82 -5.98
N ARG A 40 -6.45 -15.96 -5.57
CA ARG A 40 -5.82 -17.27 -5.38
C ARG A 40 -6.47 -18.05 -4.25
N ALA A 41 -6.70 -17.43 -3.09
CA ALA A 41 -7.38 -18.04 -1.95
C ALA A 41 -8.77 -18.57 -2.34
N LYS A 42 -9.54 -17.75 -3.09
CA LYS A 42 -10.84 -18.14 -3.65
C LYS A 42 -10.73 -19.33 -4.60
N ALA A 43 -9.75 -19.33 -5.50
CA ALA A 43 -9.58 -20.39 -6.49
C ALA A 43 -9.28 -21.76 -5.87
N ILE A 44 -8.60 -21.79 -4.72
CA ILE A 44 -8.29 -23.02 -3.98
C ILE A 44 -9.32 -23.36 -2.89
N GLY A 45 -10.37 -22.55 -2.73
CA GLY A 45 -11.43 -22.78 -1.72
C GLY A 45 -11.04 -22.44 -0.28
N HIS A 46 -9.94 -21.72 -0.05
CA HIS A 46 -9.40 -21.40 1.28
C HIS A 46 -9.41 -19.89 1.54
N TYR A 47 -10.60 -19.30 1.71
CA TYR A 47 -10.79 -17.86 1.90
C TYR A 47 -10.09 -17.33 3.15
N GLU A 48 -10.02 -18.13 4.21
CA GLU A 48 -9.38 -17.82 5.50
C GLU A 48 -7.87 -17.52 5.36
N LEU A 49 -7.23 -17.98 4.29
CA LEU A 49 -5.82 -17.64 4.02
C LEU A 49 -5.66 -16.18 3.63
N ALA A 50 -6.64 -15.57 2.97
CA ALA A 50 -6.62 -14.15 2.63
C ALA A 50 -6.87 -13.26 3.86
N GLU A 51 -7.56 -13.75 4.89
CA GLU A 51 -7.76 -13.01 6.14
C GLU A 51 -6.44 -12.80 6.91
N LYS A 52 -5.49 -13.72 6.76
CA LYS A 52 -4.13 -13.60 7.32
C LYS A 52 -3.28 -12.57 6.59
N PHE A 53 -3.73 -12.10 5.42
CA PHE A 53 -3.04 -11.10 4.62
C PHE A 53 -3.37 -9.67 5.10
N ASP A 54 -2.87 -9.37 6.29
CA ASP A 54 -3.07 -8.09 6.97
C ASP A 54 -2.15 -6.98 6.44
N LEU A 55 -2.30 -5.77 6.99
CA LEU A 55 -1.51 -4.62 6.56
C LEU A 55 0.00 -4.81 6.82
N LYS A 56 0.38 -5.52 7.89
CA LYS A 56 1.78 -5.80 8.22
C LYS A 56 2.41 -6.72 7.19
N MET A 57 1.69 -7.77 6.79
CA MET A 57 2.14 -8.67 5.74
C MET A 57 2.23 -7.95 4.39
N LEU A 58 1.24 -7.13 4.05
CA LEU A 58 1.22 -6.34 2.82
C LEU A 58 2.40 -5.36 2.77
N ARG A 59 2.70 -4.67 3.89
CA ARG A 59 3.87 -3.79 4.03
C ARG A 59 5.18 -4.53 3.85
N ALA A 60 5.35 -5.66 4.51
CA ALA A 60 6.57 -6.48 4.40
C ALA A 60 6.79 -6.97 2.96
N LEU A 61 5.74 -7.43 2.29
CA LEU A 61 5.83 -7.87 0.90
C LEU A 61 6.11 -6.74 -0.07
N GLY A 62 5.48 -5.57 0.12
CA GLY A 62 5.78 -4.37 -0.67
C GLY A 62 7.26 -4.00 -0.59
N PHE A 63 7.83 -4.02 0.63
CA PHE A 63 9.26 -3.76 0.84
C PHE A 63 10.15 -4.80 0.14
N VAL A 64 9.89 -6.09 0.33
CA VAL A 64 10.68 -7.17 -0.29
C VAL A 64 10.62 -7.12 -1.82
N LEU A 65 9.43 -6.89 -2.39
CA LEU A 65 9.26 -6.77 -3.84
C LEU A 65 10.03 -5.58 -4.38
N MET A 66 9.96 -4.42 -3.72
CA MET A 66 10.64 -3.23 -4.20
C MET A 66 12.16 -3.29 -4.00
N GLU A 67 12.67 -3.94 -2.95
CA GLU A 67 14.11 -4.19 -2.81
C GLU A 67 14.61 -5.13 -3.92
N TYR A 68 13.85 -6.18 -4.24
CA TYR A 68 14.16 -7.03 -5.39
C TYR A 68 14.18 -6.22 -6.70
N VAL A 69 13.16 -5.40 -6.97
CA VAL A 69 13.14 -4.53 -8.16
C VAL A 69 14.34 -3.59 -8.18
N LYS A 70 14.70 -3.00 -7.03
CA LYS A 70 15.85 -2.10 -6.89
C LYS A 70 17.16 -2.75 -7.27
N GLU A 71 17.39 -3.99 -6.82
CA GLU A 71 18.59 -4.75 -7.15
C GLU A 71 18.64 -5.07 -8.64
N ASN A 72 17.54 -5.56 -9.22
CA ASN A 72 17.48 -5.89 -10.65
C ASN A 72 17.61 -4.65 -11.54
N VAL A 73 17.07 -3.50 -11.12
CA VAL A 73 17.21 -2.23 -11.84
C VAL A 73 18.66 -1.74 -11.81
N LYS A 74 19.38 -1.90 -10.69
CA LYS A 74 20.82 -1.55 -10.62
C LYS A 74 21.64 -2.36 -11.61
N ASP A 75 21.36 -3.66 -11.73
CA ASP A 75 22.03 -4.52 -12.71
C ASP A 75 21.76 -4.06 -14.16
N LEU A 76 20.55 -3.58 -14.42
CA LEU A 76 20.13 -3.07 -15.73
C LEU A 76 20.54 -1.61 -16.00
N SER A 77 20.85 -0.82 -14.97
CA SER A 77 21.27 0.60 -15.09
C SER A 77 22.60 0.78 -15.86
N LEU A 78 23.31 -0.32 -16.09
CA LEU A 78 24.48 -0.41 -16.98
C LEU A 78 24.10 -0.28 -18.48
N ILE A 79 22.80 -0.35 -18.80
CA ILE A 79 22.26 -0.19 -20.15
C ILE A 79 21.88 1.29 -20.38
N PRO A 80 22.46 1.97 -21.40
CA PRO A 80 22.12 3.36 -21.71
C PRO A 80 20.62 3.53 -22.00
N GLY A 81 19.96 4.41 -21.23
CA GLY A 81 18.51 4.67 -21.33
C GLY A 81 17.70 4.32 -20.07
N LEU A 82 18.29 3.61 -19.11
CA LEU A 82 17.65 3.27 -17.82
C LEU A 82 18.17 4.09 -16.64
N THR A 83 19.01 5.10 -16.88
CA THR A 83 19.67 5.94 -15.87
C THR A 83 18.69 6.71 -14.97
N GLU A 84 17.48 7.01 -15.45
CA GLU A 84 16.42 7.68 -14.66
C GLU A 84 15.76 6.74 -13.62
N SER A 85 15.96 5.42 -13.74
CA SER A 85 15.31 4.43 -12.89
C SER A 85 15.86 4.42 -11.45
N GLY A 86 17.13 4.82 -11.25
CA GLY A 86 17.71 4.94 -9.90
C GLY A 86 17.03 6.00 -9.05
N ALA A 87 16.79 7.20 -9.62
CA ALA A 87 16.15 8.30 -8.92
C ALA A 87 14.66 8.03 -8.59
N PHE A 88 13.98 7.23 -9.41
CA PHE A 88 12.62 6.75 -9.12
C PHE A 88 12.59 5.90 -7.84
N MET A 89 13.58 5.03 -7.64
CA MET A 89 13.63 4.14 -6.47
C MET A 89 13.95 4.89 -5.18
N ASP A 90 14.70 5.99 -5.23
CA ASP A 90 15.03 6.79 -4.05
C ASP A 90 13.81 7.52 -3.45
N GLY A 91 12.77 7.75 -4.26
CA GLY A 91 11.50 8.35 -3.81
C GLY A 91 10.43 7.35 -3.36
N CYS A 92 10.69 6.04 -3.44
CA CYS A 92 9.69 5.02 -3.18
C CYS A 92 9.51 4.75 -1.66
N ASN A 93 8.35 5.11 -1.13
CA ASN A 93 7.98 4.91 0.27
C ASN A 93 7.78 3.44 0.65
N LEU A 94 7.62 2.54 -0.32
CA LEU A 94 7.65 1.09 -0.05
C LEU A 94 9.02 0.61 0.42
N LEU A 95 10.10 1.31 0.07
CA LEU A 95 11.47 1.03 0.51
C LEU A 95 11.82 1.65 1.86
N ASN A 96 10.92 2.45 2.45
CA ASN A 96 11.15 3.09 3.73
C ASN A 96 10.92 2.12 4.89
N SER A 97 12.02 1.52 5.37
CA SER A 97 12.02 0.60 6.52
C SER A 97 11.61 1.26 7.84
N LYS A 98 11.78 2.59 7.97
CA LYS A 98 11.36 3.38 9.13
C LYS A 98 10.59 4.60 8.66
N LEU A 99 9.44 4.84 9.28
CA LEU A 99 8.69 6.06 9.05
C LEU A 99 9.30 7.17 9.91
N HIS A 100 9.87 8.19 9.27
CA HIS A 100 10.50 9.31 9.97
C HIS A 100 9.47 10.31 10.53
N ASN A 101 8.25 10.32 9.99
CA ASN A 101 7.18 11.21 10.41
C ASN A 101 5.89 10.40 10.63
N ILE A 102 5.64 9.97 11.87
CA ILE A 102 4.41 9.27 12.25
C ILE A 102 3.32 10.34 12.44
N MET A 103 2.21 10.21 11.73
CA MET A 103 1.09 11.12 11.85
C MET A 103 0.35 10.91 13.18
N SER A 104 -0.17 11.99 13.76
CA SER A 104 -1.12 11.90 14.88
C SER A 104 -2.46 11.33 14.42
N ILE A 105 -3.30 10.89 15.36
CA ILE A 105 -4.63 10.34 15.05
C ILE A 105 -5.50 11.41 14.35
N GLU A 106 -5.37 12.67 14.75
CA GLU A 106 -6.07 13.83 14.22
C GLU A 106 -5.63 14.16 12.80
N GLU A 107 -4.33 14.03 12.52
CA GLU A 107 -3.76 14.19 11.17
C GLU A 107 -4.26 13.09 10.23
N LEU A 108 -4.20 11.83 10.68
CA LEU A 108 -4.73 10.68 9.94
C LEU A 108 -6.21 10.84 9.61
N LYS A 109 -7.00 11.28 10.58
CA LYS A 109 -8.43 11.55 10.39
C LYS A 109 -8.65 12.58 9.29
N THR A 110 -7.91 13.68 9.32
CA THR A 110 -8.03 14.76 8.34
C THR A 110 -7.66 14.27 6.94
N PHE A 111 -6.59 13.48 6.83
CA PHE A 111 -6.11 12.91 5.58
C PHE A 111 -7.14 11.96 4.95
N ILE A 112 -7.67 11.00 5.73
CA ILE A 112 -8.68 10.02 5.27
C ILE A 112 -9.99 10.72 4.88
N VAL A 113 -10.43 11.72 5.65
CA VAL A 113 -11.66 12.49 5.35
C VAL A 113 -11.48 13.39 4.12
N MET A 114 -10.25 13.85 3.82
CA MET A 114 -9.98 14.60 2.59
C MET A 114 -9.98 13.69 1.36
N ASP A 115 -9.44 12.47 1.46
CA ASP A 115 -9.42 11.52 0.34
C ASP A 115 -10.84 11.05 -0.05
N SER A 116 -11.71 10.83 0.95
CA SER A 116 -13.11 10.45 0.68
C SER A 116 -13.93 11.55 -0.02
N ARG A 117 -13.55 12.83 0.14
CA ARG A 117 -14.21 13.98 -0.54
C ARG A 117 -13.76 14.20 -1.97
N LYS A 118 -12.61 13.66 -2.38
CA LYS A 118 -12.10 13.77 -3.76
C LYS A 118 -12.65 12.70 -4.70
N ARG A 119 -13.27 11.63 -4.17
CA ARG A 119 -13.90 10.60 -5.00
C ARG A 119 -15.25 11.12 -5.49
N PRO A 120 -15.49 11.25 -6.82
CA PRO A 120 -16.85 11.39 -7.30
C PRO A 120 -17.60 10.12 -6.89
N SER A 121 -18.67 10.28 -6.13
CA SER A 121 -19.59 9.21 -5.77
C SER A 121 -20.21 8.63 -7.05
N LYS A 122 -19.55 7.65 -7.67
CA LYS A 122 -20.21 6.72 -8.60
C LYS A 122 -20.98 5.71 -7.76
N ARG A 123 -22.13 6.14 -7.25
CA ARG A 123 -23.28 5.25 -7.16
C ARG A 123 -23.98 5.42 -8.50
N ASP A 124 -24.01 4.37 -9.30
CA ASP A 124 -25.23 3.85 -9.93
C ASP A 124 -24.91 2.76 -10.97
N ALA A 125 -25.77 1.76 -10.94
CA ALA A 125 -26.01 0.68 -11.91
C ALA A 125 -24.99 -0.47 -12.03
N PHE A 126 -25.17 -1.48 -11.19
CA PHE A 126 -25.20 -2.86 -11.68
C PHE A 126 -26.54 -3.49 -11.30
N ASP A 127 -27.51 -3.30 -12.18
CA ASP A 127 -28.64 -4.20 -12.34
C ASP A 127 -28.71 -4.55 -13.83
N SER A 128 -28.35 -5.79 -14.16
CA SER A 128 -28.69 -6.59 -15.35
C SER A 128 -27.90 -7.89 -15.34
#